data_AF-A0A9D3VIQ1-F1
#
_entry.id   AF-A0A9D3VIQ1-F1
#
_cell.length_a   1.000
_cell.length_b   1.000
_cell.length_c   1.000
_cell.angle_alpha   90.00
_cell.angle_beta   90.00
_cell.angle_gamma   90.00
#
_symmetry.space_group_name_H-M   'P 1'
#
loop_
_entity.id
_entity.type
_entity.pdbx_description
1 polymer ?
#
loop_
_entity_poly.entity_id
_entity_poly.type
_entity_poly.pdbx_seq_one_letter_code
_entity_poly.pdbx_strand_id
1 'polypeptide(L)'
;MEITARAPGKIILAGEHAVVHGYTAIASLISILLSLFVYTLNEDSVRLQLEDVGLDFSWPIKRIREVLSHLGSPFSSTPTLCSLETVKSITALVDEQSFPETRIGLASGVCAFLWLYTSILGFKPGTVIVTSELPLGAALGSSAAYCVALSAALPAFSDYMKLDVSQKGWLMLKETGVENGE
;
A
#
# COMPACT_ATOMS: atom_id res chain seq x y z
N MET A 1 17.93 -2.66 -3.17
CA MET A 1 17.10 -3.71 -2.53
C MET A 1 15.81 -3.80 -3.31
N GLU A 2 15.33 -4.99 -3.59
CA GLU A 2 14.11 -5.24 -4.36
C GLU A 2 13.21 -6.14 -3.53
N ILE A 3 11.96 -5.74 -3.34
CA ILE A 3 10.97 -6.49 -2.57
C ILE A 3 9.76 -6.75 -3.45
N THR A 4 9.27 -7.99 -3.42
CA THR A 4 8.00 -8.38 -4.03
C THR A 4 7.04 -8.81 -2.93
N ALA A 5 5.83 -8.27 -2.93
CA ALA A 5 4.72 -8.72 -2.10
C ALA A 5 3.53 -9.12 -2.98
N ARG A 6 2.74 -10.09 -2.52
CA ARG A 6 1.53 -10.53 -3.22
C ARG A 6 0.40 -10.68 -2.23
N ALA A 7 -0.80 -10.30 -2.63
CA ALA A 7 -2.00 -10.39 -1.81
C ALA A 7 -3.16 -10.98 -2.61
N PRO A 8 -3.88 -11.97 -2.07
CA PRO A 8 -5.07 -12.54 -2.71
C PRO A 8 -6.29 -11.63 -2.58
N GLY A 9 -7.17 -11.73 -3.56
CA GLY A 9 -8.53 -11.22 -3.44
C GLY A 9 -9.36 -12.01 -2.43
N LYS A 10 -10.58 -11.54 -2.19
CA LYS A 10 -11.57 -12.23 -1.35
C LYS A 10 -12.87 -12.47 -2.11
N ILE A 11 -13.63 -13.45 -1.63
CA ILE A 11 -15.02 -13.71 -2.01
C ILE A 11 -15.83 -13.99 -0.74
N ILE A 12 -17.12 -13.67 -0.76
CA ILE A 12 -18.07 -14.10 0.27
C ILE A 12 -18.74 -15.37 -0.24
N LEU A 13 -18.55 -16.48 0.45
CA LEU A 13 -19.15 -17.78 0.08
C LEU A 13 -20.61 -17.87 0.51
N ALA A 14 -20.96 -17.26 1.65
CA ALA A 14 -22.32 -17.25 2.18
C ALA A 14 -22.53 -16.07 3.14
N GLY A 15 -23.77 -15.59 3.23
CA GLY A 15 -24.18 -14.60 4.23
C GLY A 15 -23.97 -13.13 3.84
N GLU A 16 -23.86 -12.82 2.55
CA GLU A 16 -23.65 -11.46 2.02
C GLU A 16 -24.67 -10.45 2.57
N HIS A 17 -25.94 -10.84 2.63
CA HIS A 17 -27.01 -10.03 3.21
C HIS A 17 -27.26 -10.32 4.71
N ALA A 18 -26.85 -11.49 5.19
CA ALA A 18 -27.05 -11.90 6.57
C ALA A 18 -26.21 -11.05 7.55
N VAL A 19 -24.99 -10.67 7.13
CA VAL A 19 -24.08 -9.85 7.94
C VAL A 19 -24.63 -8.46 8.25
N VAL A 20 -25.45 -7.89 7.36
CA VAL A 20 -26.10 -6.59 7.56
C VAL A 20 -27.11 -6.62 8.70
N HIS A 21 -27.61 -7.82 9.05
CA HIS A 21 -28.54 -8.05 10.15
C HIS A 21 -27.87 -8.68 11.38
N GLY A 22 -26.53 -8.66 11.46
CA GLY A 22 -25.77 -9.16 12.61
C GLY A 22 -25.53 -10.68 12.63
N TYR A 23 -25.84 -11.39 11.53
CA TYR A 23 -25.56 -12.82 11.41
C TYR A 23 -24.17 -13.08 10.80
N THR A 24 -23.67 -14.30 10.96
CA THR A 24 -22.36 -14.69 10.44
C THR A 24 -22.35 -14.80 8.92
N ALA A 25 -21.22 -14.44 8.30
CA ALA A 25 -20.91 -14.68 6.91
C ALA A 25 -19.61 -15.48 6.80
N ILE A 26 -19.47 -16.24 5.71
CA ILE A 26 -18.27 -17.01 5.39
C ILE A 26 -17.57 -16.30 4.23
N ALA A 27 -16.34 -15.85 4.45
CA ALA A 27 -15.47 -15.32 3.40
C ALA A 27 -14.32 -16.28 3.13
N SER A 28 -13.84 -16.30 1.89
CA SER A 28 -12.69 -17.09 1.47
C SER A 28 -11.76 -16.25 0.61
N LEU A 29 -10.49 -16.66 0.55
CA LEU A 29 -9.53 -16.10 -0.39
C LEU A 29 -9.74 -16.73 -1.77
N ILE A 30 -9.47 -15.95 -2.80
CA ILE A 30 -9.42 -16.44 -4.18
C ILE A 30 -7.98 -16.43 -4.68
N SER A 31 -7.63 -17.37 -5.56
CA SER A 31 -6.29 -17.52 -6.12
C SER A 31 -5.92 -16.44 -7.15
N ILE A 32 -6.71 -15.37 -7.25
CA ILE A 32 -6.41 -14.20 -8.09
C ILE A 32 -5.63 -13.21 -7.23
N LEU A 33 -4.42 -12.88 -7.67
CA LEU A 33 -3.42 -12.19 -6.86
C LEU A 33 -3.17 -10.79 -7.41
N LEU A 34 -2.98 -9.84 -6.50
CA LEU A 34 -2.31 -8.57 -6.76
C LEU A 34 -0.85 -8.74 -6.37
N SER A 35 0.07 -8.36 -7.25
CA SER A 35 1.51 -8.39 -7.03
C SER A 35 2.05 -6.96 -7.02
N LEU A 36 2.92 -6.68 -6.06
CA LEU A 36 3.54 -5.39 -5.86
C LEU A 36 5.05 -5.58 -5.81
N PHE A 37 5.75 -4.80 -6.62
CA PHE A 37 7.20 -4.78 -6.69
C PHE A 37 7.71 -3.39 -6.28
N VAL A 38 8.66 -3.34 -5.36
CA VAL A 38 9.27 -2.08 -4.89
C VAL A 38 10.79 -2.15 -4.96
N TYR A 39 11.38 -1.09 -5.49
CA TYR A 39 12.83 -0.95 -5.64
C TYR A 39 13.23 0.54 -5.61
N THR A 40 14.52 0.81 -5.40
CA THR A 40 15.07 2.16 -5.48
C THR A 40 15.75 2.35 -6.83
N LEU A 41 15.37 3.41 -7.54
CA LEU A 41 16.19 4.01 -8.60
C LEU A 41 17.01 5.15 -8.00
N ASN A 42 18.17 5.47 -8.57
CA ASN A 42 19.01 6.61 -8.14
C ASN A 42 18.37 7.99 -8.45
N GLU A 43 17.04 8.07 -8.48
CA GLU A 43 16.25 9.26 -8.74
C GLU A 43 15.64 9.77 -7.42
N ASP A 44 15.62 11.09 -7.20
CA ASP A 44 15.03 11.74 -6.00
C ASP A 44 13.49 11.85 -6.07
N SER A 45 12.83 10.81 -6.55
CA SER A 45 11.39 10.76 -6.80
C SER A 45 10.74 9.53 -6.17
N VAL A 46 9.45 9.67 -5.87
CA VAL A 46 8.56 8.55 -5.56
C VAL A 46 7.72 8.29 -6.79
N ARG A 47 7.78 7.07 -7.33
CA ARG A 47 7.04 6.68 -8.53
C ARG A 47 6.07 5.54 -8.22
N LEU A 48 4.85 5.66 -8.73
CA LEU A 48 3.81 4.63 -8.66
C LEU A 48 3.37 4.25 -10.07
N GLN A 49 3.56 3.00 -10.44
CA GLN A 49 3.12 2.44 -11.71
C GLN A 49 2.01 1.41 -11.46
N LEU A 50 0.87 1.62 -12.11
CA LEU A 50 -0.27 0.70 -12.10
C LEU A 50 -0.37 0.08 -13.51
N GLU A 51 0.29 -1.05 -13.74
CA GLU A 51 0.48 -1.60 -15.09
C GLU A 51 -0.83 -2.03 -15.75
N ASP A 52 -1.71 -2.71 -15.04
CA ASP A 52 -2.99 -3.21 -15.63
C ASP A 52 -3.91 -2.06 -16.05
N VAL A 53 -3.71 -0.91 -15.41
CA VAL A 53 -4.46 0.31 -15.68
C VAL A 53 -3.70 1.18 -16.68
N GLY A 54 -2.38 1.02 -16.83
CA GLY A 54 -1.55 1.89 -17.67
C GLY A 54 -1.46 3.31 -17.12
N LEU A 55 -1.36 3.45 -15.79
CA LEU A 55 -1.13 4.74 -15.13
C LEU A 55 0.25 4.77 -14.50
N ASP A 56 0.90 5.92 -14.60
CA ASP A 56 2.25 6.16 -14.07
C ASP A 56 2.27 7.54 -13.43
N PHE A 57 2.65 7.58 -12.17
CA PHE A 57 2.72 8.79 -11.38
C PHE A 57 4.12 8.95 -10.81
N SER A 58 4.65 10.17 -10.86
CA SER A 58 5.98 10.47 -10.33
C SER A 58 5.97 11.80 -9.60
N TRP A 59 6.36 11.78 -8.33
CA TRP A 59 6.40 12.96 -7.47
C TRP A 59 7.82 13.18 -6.94
N PRO A 60 8.39 14.39 -7.10
CA PRO A 60 9.63 14.74 -6.44
C PRO A 60 9.49 14.71 -4.92
N ILE A 61 10.47 14.13 -4.22
CA ILE A 61 10.43 14.04 -2.74
C ILE A 61 10.33 15.42 -2.09
N LYS A 62 10.98 16.42 -2.68
CA LYS A 62 10.93 17.82 -2.21
C LYS A 62 9.49 18.34 -2.17
N ARG A 63 8.71 18.08 -3.21
CA ARG A 63 7.31 18.50 -3.32
C ARG A 63 6.42 17.81 -2.28
N ILE A 64 6.59 16.49 -2.12
CA ILE A 64 5.88 15.72 -1.08
C ILE A 64 6.19 16.28 0.31
N ARG A 65 7.47 16.58 0.58
CA ARG A 65 7.91 17.14 1.86
C ARG A 65 7.36 18.52 2.12
N GLU A 66 7.29 19.39 1.12
CA GLU A 66 6.70 20.73 1.24
C GLU A 66 5.23 20.64 1.65
N VAL A 67 4.46 19.81 0.95
CA VAL A 67 3.02 19.66 1.19
C VAL A 67 2.72 18.96 2.51
N LEU A 68 3.55 17.99 2.92
CA LEU A 68 3.40 17.26 4.18
C LEU A 68 4.26 17.84 5.32
N SER A 69 4.83 19.04 5.17
CA SER A 69 5.69 19.67 6.18
C SER A 69 4.99 19.88 7.52
N HIS A 70 3.67 20.03 7.50
CA HIS A 70 2.83 20.22 8.68
C HIS A 70 2.62 18.94 9.52
N LEU A 71 2.91 17.75 8.97
CA LEU A 71 2.64 16.46 9.64
C LEU A 71 3.64 16.08 10.74
N GLY A 72 4.66 16.90 11.00
CA GLY A 72 5.72 16.54 11.94
C GLY A 72 6.57 15.37 11.44
N SER A 73 7.32 14.73 12.35
CA SER A 73 8.18 13.60 11.98
C SER A 73 7.34 12.42 11.46
N PRO A 74 7.59 11.89 10.26
CA PRO A 74 6.85 10.77 9.67
C PRO A 74 7.06 9.42 10.40
N PHE A 75 7.79 9.42 11.52
CA PHE A 75 8.22 8.22 12.25
C PHE A 75 7.57 8.10 13.63
N SER A 76 6.31 8.52 13.77
CA SER A 76 5.59 8.30 15.03
C SER A 76 5.42 6.80 15.27
N SER A 77 5.84 6.30 16.44
CA SER A 77 5.69 4.90 16.86
C SER A 77 4.22 4.49 17.07
N THR A 78 3.29 5.44 16.96
CA THR A 78 1.85 5.23 17.11
C THR A 78 1.15 5.28 15.76
N PRO A 79 0.21 4.36 15.46
CA PRO A 79 -0.64 4.45 14.29
C PRO A 79 -1.42 5.77 14.31
N THR A 80 -1.09 6.67 13.39
CA THR A 80 -1.75 7.97 13.29
C THR A 80 -2.94 7.88 12.35
N LEU A 81 -4.10 8.37 12.79
CA LEU A 81 -5.25 8.55 11.90
C LEU A 81 -4.92 9.61 10.84
N CYS A 82 -5.25 9.34 9.58
CA CYS A 82 -5.08 10.31 8.52
C CYS A 82 -6.04 11.49 8.78
N SER A 83 -5.49 12.66 9.11
CA SER A 83 -6.29 13.86 9.41
C SER A 83 -6.93 14.40 8.14
N LEU A 84 -8.07 15.10 8.26
CA LEU A 84 -8.74 15.69 7.11
C LEU A 84 -7.86 16.68 6.35
N GLU A 85 -7.00 17.41 7.04
CA GLU A 85 -6.03 18.32 6.44
C GLU A 85 -4.99 17.58 5.61
N THR A 86 -4.49 16.45 6.12
CA THR A 86 -3.54 15.59 5.40
C THR A 86 -4.16 15.01 4.13
N VAL A 87 -5.40 14.52 4.22
CA VAL A 87 -6.12 14.02 3.05
C VAL A 87 -6.24 15.11 1.98
N LYS A 88 -6.62 16.34 2.36
CA LYS A 88 -6.72 17.46 1.41
C LYS A 88 -5.39 17.77 0.74
N SER A 89 -4.31 17.80 1.51
CA SER A 89 -2.95 18.03 1.02
C SER A 89 -2.49 16.94 0.05
N ILE A 90 -2.74 15.67 0.37
CA ILE A 90 -2.42 14.54 -0.51
C ILE A 90 -3.29 14.58 -1.76
N THR A 91 -4.59 14.83 -1.64
CA THR A 91 -5.49 14.96 -2.79
C THR A 91 -5.02 16.05 -3.74
N ALA A 92 -4.58 17.20 -3.23
CA ALA A 92 -4.02 18.26 -4.08
C ALA A 92 -2.78 17.79 -4.88
N LEU A 93 -1.87 17.01 -4.27
CA LEU A 93 -0.72 16.41 -4.97
C LEU A 93 -1.12 15.39 -6.04
N VAL A 94 -2.23 14.69 -5.81
CA VAL A 94 -2.77 13.71 -6.74
C VAL A 94 -3.44 14.45 -7.90
N ASP A 95 -4.23 15.49 -7.64
CA ASP A 95 -4.89 16.31 -8.65
C ASP A 95 -3.91 17.08 -9.55
N GLU A 96 -2.69 17.38 -9.06
CA GLU A 96 -1.60 17.93 -9.88
C GLU A 96 -1.17 16.97 -11.01
N GLN A 97 -1.41 15.67 -10.87
CA GLN A 97 -1.12 14.67 -11.89
C GLN A 97 -2.35 14.48 -12.79
N SER A 98 -2.14 14.39 -14.10
CA SER A 98 -3.23 14.21 -15.06
C SER A 98 -3.93 12.86 -14.89
N PHE A 99 -5.14 12.86 -14.32
CA PHE A 99 -6.03 11.69 -14.32
C PHE A 99 -6.95 11.71 -15.55
N PRO A 100 -7.12 10.56 -16.24
CA PRO A 100 -8.24 10.40 -17.16
C PRO A 100 -9.56 10.44 -16.37
N GLU A 101 -10.53 11.28 -16.79
CA GLU A 101 -11.85 11.41 -16.15
C GLU A 101 -12.58 10.07 -15.94
N THR A 102 -12.26 9.06 -16.75
CA THR A 102 -12.81 7.70 -16.67
C THR A 102 -12.33 6.89 -15.46
N ARG A 103 -11.36 7.39 -14.68
CA ARG A 103 -10.70 6.63 -13.60
C ARG A 103 -10.59 7.38 -12.27
N ILE A 104 -11.47 8.36 -12.03
CA ILE A 104 -11.55 9.14 -10.78
C ILE A 104 -11.61 8.24 -9.54
N GLY A 105 -12.23 7.06 -9.63
CA GLY A 105 -12.29 6.08 -8.52
C GLY A 105 -10.91 5.63 -8.01
N LEU A 106 -9.87 5.66 -8.85
CA LEU A 106 -8.51 5.27 -8.48
C LEU A 106 -7.74 6.36 -7.73
N ALA A 107 -8.19 7.63 -7.78
CA ALA A 107 -7.54 8.72 -7.06
C ALA A 107 -7.45 8.40 -5.55
N SER A 108 -8.50 7.82 -4.98
CA SER A 108 -8.51 7.36 -3.59
C SER A 108 -7.41 6.32 -3.28
N GLY A 109 -7.14 5.40 -4.21
CA GLY A 109 -6.07 4.40 -4.09
C GLY A 109 -4.68 5.02 -4.15
N VAL A 110 -4.49 6.03 -5.02
CA VAL A 110 -3.24 6.80 -5.10
C VAL A 110 -3.03 7.65 -3.85
N CYS A 111 -4.08 8.26 -3.29
CA CYS A 111 -4.00 8.96 -2.01
C CYS A 111 -3.60 7.99 -0.87
N ALA A 112 -4.21 6.80 -0.83
CA ALA A 112 -3.88 5.77 0.15
C ALA A 112 -2.41 5.31 0.03
N PHE A 113 -1.91 5.16 -1.20
CA PHE A 113 -0.52 4.88 -1.48
C PHE A 113 0.41 5.95 -0.90
N LEU A 114 0.20 7.22 -1.26
CA LEU A 114 1.06 8.31 -0.80
C LEU A 114 1.06 8.41 0.73
N TRP A 115 -0.11 8.24 1.36
CA TRP A 115 -0.22 8.22 2.81
C TRP A 115 0.57 7.08 3.44
N LEU A 116 0.39 5.83 2.98
CA LEU A 116 1.09 4.67 3.53
C LEU A 116 2.60 4.74 3.25
N TYR A 117 2.99 5.14 2.05
CA TYR A 117 4.39 5.29 1.66
C TYR A 117 5.09 6.30 2.57
N THR A 118 4.53 7.50 2.70
CA THR A 118 5.13 8.57 3.51
C THR A 118 5.11 8.27 5.00
N SER A 119 4.08 7.56 5.48
CA SER A 119 3.98 7.16 6.89
C SER A 119 4.93 6.02 7.27
N ILE A 120 5.26 5.12 6.33
CA ILE A 120 6.11 3.94 6.61
C ILE A 120 7.58 4.20 6.24
N LEU A 121 7.82 4.75 5.05
CA LEU A 121 9.17 4.98 4.51
C LEU A 121 9.66 6.41 4.73
N GLY A 122 8.79 7.34 5.12
CA GLY A 122 9.10 8.75 5.18
C GLY A 122 9.30 9.35 3.79
N PHE A 123 10.38 10.12 3.64
CA PHE A 123 10.72 10.86 2.42
C PHE A 123 11.87 10.21 1.66
N LYS A 124 11.84 8.88 1.49
CA LYS A 124 12.86 8.11 0.74
C LYS A 124 12.44 7.93 -0.73
N PRO A 125 13.38 7.93 -1.69
CA PRO A 125 13.10 7.60 -3.09
C PRO A 125 12.75 6.13 -3.26
N GLY A 126 11.84 5.85 -4.20
CA GLY A 126 11.37 4.50 -4.44
C GLY A 126 10.38 4.45 -5.61
N THR A 127 10.48 3.37 -6.39
CA THR A 127 9.53 3.04 -7.43
C THR A 127 8.73 1.83 -7.00
N VAL A 128 7.40 1.96 -7.07
CA VAL A 128 6.44 0.91 -6.75
C VAL A 128 5.65 0.57 -8.00
N ILE A 129 5.71 -0.69 -8.41
CA ILE A 129 4.99 -1.24 -9.56
C ILE A 129 3.92 -2.20 -9.04
N VAL A 130 2.70 -2.04 -9.53
CA VAL A 130 1.55 -2.84 -9.12
C VAL A 130 0.92 -3.48 -10.34
N THR A 131 0.76 -4.80 -10.26
CA THR A 131 0.08 -5.66 -11.24
C THR A 131 -1.01 -6.45 -10.54
N SER A 132 -2.16 -6.62 -11.19
CA SER A 132 -3.38 -7.12 -10.57
C SER A 132 -4.25 -7.79 -11.61
N GLU A 133 -4.44 -9.09 -11.42
CA GLU A 133 -5.40 -9.88 -12.18
C GLU A 133 -6.85 -9.67 -11.70
N LEU A 134 -7.06 -8.90 -10.62
CA LEU A 134 -8.38 -8.64 -10.05
C LEU A 134 -9.15 -7.60 -10.89
N PRO A 135 -10.36 -7.93 -11.39
CA PRO A 135 -11.21 -6.96 -12.05
C PRO A 135 -11.60 -5.83 -11.09
N LEU A 136 -11.35 -4.60 -11.52
CA LEU A 136 -11.72 -3.41 -10.76
C LEU A 136 -13.25 -3.30 -10.67
N GLY A 137 -13.77 -3.02 -9.48
CA GLY A 137 -15.20 -2.82 -9.24
C GLY A 137 -16.03 -4.11 -9.10
N ALA A 138 -15.43 -5.30 -9.21
CA ALA A 138 -16.14 -6.58 -9.10
C ALA A 138 -16.37 -7.05 -7.65
N ALA A 139 -16.14 -6.20 -6.65
CA ALA A 139 -16.22 -6.52 -5.21
C ALA A 139 -15.33 -7.68 -4.72
N LEU A 140 -14.31 -8.07 -5.50
CA LEU A 140 -13.34 -9.13 -5.13
C LEU A 140 -12.24 -8.67 -4.14
N GLY A 141 -12.37 -7.45 -3.60
CA GLY A 141 -11.42 -6.91 -2.62
C GLY A 141 -10.07 -6.46 -3.17
N SER A 142 -10.01 -5.97 -4.42
CA SER A 142 -8.77 -5.46 -5.02
C SER A 142 -8.12 -4.33 -4.22
N SER A 143 -8.90 -3.40 -3.66
CA SER A 143 -8.38 -2.34 -2.78
C SER A 143 -7.80 -2.87 -1.47
N ALA A 144 -8.40 -3.93 -0.91
CA ALA A 144 -7.87 -4.58 0.29
C ALA A 144 -6.56 -5.31 -0.02
N ALA A 145 -6.51 -6.08 -1.12
CA ALA A 145 -5.30 -6.74 -1.58
C ALA A 145 -4.16 -5.72 -1.84
N TYR A 146 -4.49 -4.59 -2.47
CA TYR A 146 -3.55 -3.49 -2.69
C TYR A 146 -2.95 -2.95 -1.40
N CYS A 147 -3.78 -2.59 -0.42
CA CYS A 147 -3.31 -2.11 0.88
C CYS A 147 -2.49 -3.17 1.63
N VAL A 148 -2.90 -4.44 1.59
CA VAL A 148 -2.16 -5.54 2.22
C VAL A 148 -0.77 -5.70 1.58
N ALA A 149 -0.68 -5.66 0.25
CA ALA A 149 0.59 -5.75 -0.45
C ALA A 149 1.51 -4.56 -0.13
N LEU A 150 0.96 -3.34 -0.04
CA LEU A 150 1.71 -2.15 0.40
C LEU A 150 2.21 -2.28 1.84
N SER A 151 1.34 -2.67 2.77
CA SER A 151 1.70 -2.85 4.17
C SER A 151 2.68 -4.00 4.40
N ALA A 152 2.77 -4.96 3.49
CA ALA A 152 3.82 -5.98 3.51
C ALA A 152 5.14 -5.47 2.89
N ALA A 153 5.06 -4.84 1.71
CA ALA A 153 6.24 -4.45 0.94
C ALA A 153 6.97 -3.23 1.54
N LEU A 154 6.25 -2.20 1.97
CA LEU A 154 6.87 -0.94 2.42
C LEU A 154 7.72 -1.14 3.69
N PRO A 155 7.24 -1.80 4.76
CA PRO A 155 8.09 -2.05 5.92
C PRO A 155 9.25 -3.00 5.59
N ALA A 156 9.02 -4.00 4.74
CA ALA A 156 10.05 -4.93 4.27
C ALA A 156 11.15 -4.24 3.47
N PHE A 157 10.80 -3.24 2.68
CA PHE A 157 11.71 -2.41 1.91
C PHE A 157 12.44 -1.38 2.77
N SER A 158 11.85 -1.02 3.92
CA SER A 158 12.49 -0.18 4.91
C SER A 158 13.59 -0.95 5.63
N ASP A 159 14.69 -0.27 5.99
CA ASP A 159 15.78 -0.86 6.80
C ASP A 159 15.34 -1.28 8.22
N TYR A 160 14.06 -1.05 8.58
CA TYR A 160 13.51 -1.35 9.90
C TYR A 160 13.20 -2.85 10.10
N MET A 161 13.08 -3.65 9.04
CA MET A 161 12.75 -5.07 9.15
C MET A 161 13.91 -5.96 8.69
N LYS A 162 14.50 -6.72 9.62
CA LYS A 162 15.43 -7.80 9.28
C LYS A 162 14.63 -9.00 8.76
N LEU A 163 14.47 -9.08 7.44
CA LEU A 163 13.89 -10.25 6.79
C LEU A 163 14.86 -11.43 6.81
N ASP A 164 14.36 -12.61 7.21
CA ASP A 164 15.13 -13.84 7.13
C ASP A 164 15.09 -14.39 5.69
N VAL A 165 16.08 -14.03 4.89
CA VAL A 165 16.21 -14.46 3.48
C VAL A 165 16.83 -15.87 3.38
N SER A 166 17.04 -16.58 4.51
CA SER A 166 17.67 -17.91 4.50
C SER A 166 16.78 -19.01 3.91
N GLN A 167 15.47 -18.81 3.85
CA GLN A 167 14.55 -19.77 3.24
C GLN A 167 14.26 -19.41 1.79
N LYS A 168 14.54 -20.35 0.87
CA LYS A 168 14.04 -20.31 -0.52
C LYS A 168 12.53 -20.57 -0.50
N GLY A 169 11.74 -19.54 -0.24
CA GLY A 169 10.28 -19.60 -0.13
C GLY A 169 9.67 -18.22 0.22
N TRP A 170 8.36 -18.16 0.45
CA TRP A 170 7.70 -16.94 0.93
C TRP A 170 8.36 -16.44 2.21
N LEU A 171 8.74 -15.16 2.24
CA LEU A 171 9.43 -14.55 3.37
C LEU A 171 8.48 -14.49 4.57
N MET A 172 8.81 -15.23 5.62
CA MET A 172 8.13 -15.19 6.91
C MET A 172 8.79 -14.13 7.80
N LEU A 173 7.97 -13.30 8.46
CA LEU A 173 8.45 -12.31 9.41
C LEU A 173 9.06 -13.04 10.61
N LYS A 174 10.31 -12.71 10.97
CA LYS A 174 11.00 -13.37 12.08
C LYS A 174 10.37 -12.88 13.39
N GLU A 175 9.77 -13.78 14.17
CA GLU A 175 9.35 -13.45 15.53
C GLU A 175 10.60 -13.04 16.32
N THR A 176 10.68 -11.77 16.69
CA THR A 176 11.66 -11.32 17.68
C THR A 176 11.26 -11.95 19.00
N GLY A 177 11.94 -13.02 19.39
CA GLY A 177 11.79 -13.66 20.68
C GLY A 177 11.92 -12.60 21.77
N VAL A 178 10.82 -12.38 22.49
CA VAL A 178 10.89 -11.76 23.81
C VAL A 178 11.54 -12.82 24.70
N GLU A 179 12.83 -12.66 24.97
CA GLU A 179 13.53 -13.39 26.03
C GLU A 179 12.81 -13.08 27.34
N ASN A 180 11.97 -14.01 27.79
CA ASN A 180 11.54 -14.06 29.18
C ASN A 180 12.77 -14.40 30.01
N GLY A 181 13.28 -13.40 30.73
CA GLY A 181 14.32 -13.60 31.74
C GLY A 181 13.85 -14.55 32.84
N GLU A 182 14.79 -15.39 33.27
CA GLU A 182 14.72 -16.36 34.36
C GLU A 182 14.31 -15.76 35.71
#